data_AF-A0A937A4Z6-F1
#
_entry.id   AF-A0A937A4Z6-F1
#
_cell.length_a   1.000
_cell.length_b   1.000
_cell.length_c   1.000
_cell.angle_alpha   90.00
_cell.angle_beta   90.00
_cell.angle_gamma   90.00
#
_symmetry.space_group_name_H-M   'P 1'
#
loop_
_entity.id
_entity.type
_entity.pdbx_description
1 polymer ?
#
loop_
_entity_poly.entity_id
_entity_poly.type
_entity_poly.pdbx_seq_one_letter_code
_entity_poly.pdbx_strand_id
1 'polypeptide(L)'
;MNTGRRAVLPAHLKADCAACTGLCCVVTPFDAVQGFGFDKPAHTPCPHLCDDFRCGIHDKLVDRGFPGCVVFDCHGAGQRVSQQLFPGQDWRDSAETAQRMFDAYTTMRSLHDLMVLLYTASVHVDDERLAAQLASVERLCERTPDAIDAAEMKRTTMALLADPAIRSALLALR
;
A
#
# COMPACT_ATOMS: atom_id res chain seq x y z
N MET A 1 32.76 -8.62 2.13
CA MET A 1 32.33 -7.75 1.01
C MET A 1 30.82 -7.79 0.96
N ASN A 2 30.16 -6.78 1.55
CA ASN A 2 28.71 -6.70 1.63
C ASN A 2 28.18 -6.24 0.27
N THR A 3 27.85 -7.18 -0.62
CA THR A 3 27.16 -6.85 -1.87
C THR A 3 25.74 -6.48 -1.50
N GLY A 4 25.49 -5.20 -1.24
CA GLY A 4 24.19 -4.65 -0.87
C GLY A 4 23.12 -5.07 -1.86
N ARG A 5 22.41 -6.16 -1.54
CA ARG A 5 21.26 -6.65 -2.30
C ARG A 5 20.15 -5.63 -2.11
N ARG A 6 19.92 -4.78 -3.10
CA ARG A 6 18.77 -3.88 -3.10
C ARG A 6 17.52 -4.72 -3.35
N ALA A 7 16.56 -4.70 -2.43
CA ALA A 7 15.28 -5.35 -2.65
C ALA A 7 14.59 -4.71 -3.87
N VAL A 8 14.38 -5.50 -4.92
CA VAL A 8 13.54 -5.10 -6.05
C VAL A 8 12.17 -5.69 -5.79
N LEU A 9 11.20 -4.83 -5.45
CA LEU A 9 9.84 -5.29 -5.19
C LEU A 9 9.25 -5.99 -6.43
N PRO A 10 8.44 -7.05 -6.23
CA PRO A 10 7.72 -7.70 -7.32
C PRO A 10 6.70 -6.72 -7.93
N ALA A 11 6.31 -6.97 -9.18
CA ALA A 11 5.47 -6.04 -9.96
C ALA A 11 4.13 -5.70 -9.25
N HIS A 12 3.51 -6.66 -8.58
CA HIS A 12 2.24 -6.45 -7.88
C HIS A 12 2.36 -5.60 -6.59
N LEU A 13 3.59 -5.34 -6.10
CA LEU A 13 3.87 -4.43 -4.98
C LEU A 13 4.38 -3.05 -5.42
N LYS A 14 4.43 -2.79 -6.73
CA LYS A 14 4.71 -1.46 -7.28
C LYS A 14 3.37 -0.80 -7.59
N ALA A 15 3.17 0.45 -7.17
CA ALA A 15 1.95 1.15 -7.54
C ALA A 15 1.84 1.32 -9.06
N ASP A 16 0.67 0.97 -9.59
CA ASP A 16 0.25 1.29 -10.96
C ASP A 16 -1.05 2.10 -10.86
N CYS A 17 -0.90 3.42 -10.85
CA CYS A 17 -2.05 4.33 -10.74
C CYS A 17 -2.99 4.22 -11.95
N ALA A 18 -2.52 3.77 -13.12
CA ALA A 18 -3.37 3.62 -14.31
C ALA A 18 -4.31 2.40 -14.20
N ALA A 19 -3.98 1.45 -13.32
CA ALA A 19 -4.83 0.31 -12.98
C ALA A 19 -5.68 0.54 -11.71
N CYS A 20 -5.76 1.77 -11.19
CA CYS A 20 -6.50 2.10 -9.98
C CYS A 20 -7.61 3.12 -10.25
N THR A 21 -8.68 3.06 -9.46
CA THR A 21 -9.78 4.06 -9.45
C THR A 21 -9.46 5.25 -8.52
N GLY A 22 -8.19 5.65 -8.42
CA GLY A 22 -7.78 6.86 -7.68
C GLY A 22 -7.90 6.78 -6.16
N LEU A 23 -7.90 5.57 -5.58
CA LEU A 23 -8.26 5.34 -4.18
C LEU A 23 -7.37 6.09 -3.18
N CYS A 24 -6.05 6.18 -3.40
CA CYS A 24 -5.19 6.97 -2.52
C CYS A 24 -5.49 8.48 -2.56
N CYS A 25 -6.01 9.01 -3.67
CA CYS A 25 -6.37 10.43 -3.79
C CYS A 25 -7.71 10.77 -3.10
N VAL A 26 -8.53 9.76 -2.78
CA VAL A 26 -9.84 9.93 -2.14
C VAL A 26 -9.81 9.49 -0.69
N VAL A 27 -9.32 8.27 -0.43
CA VAL A 27 -9.46 7.61 0.86
C VAL A 27 -8.60 8.27 1.93
N THR A 28 -7.35 8.61 1.63
CA THR A 28 -6.42 9.14 2.64
C THR A 28 -6.68 10.62 2.92
N PRO A 29 -6.54 11.08 4.17
CA PRO A 29 -6.46 12.52 4.42
C PRO A 29 -5.18 13.09 3.80
N PHE A 30 -5.22 14.35 3.39
CA PHE A 30 -4.02 15.13 3.05
C PHE A 30 -3.80 16.14 4.15
N ASP A 31 -2.53 16.30 4.52
CA ASP A 31 -2.06 17.31 5.45
C ASP A 31 -1.04 18.17 4.70
N ALA A 32 -1.34 19.47 4.58
CA ALA A 32 -0.47 20.42 3.91
C ALA A 32 0.92 20.46 4.55
N VAL A 33 1.02 20.33 5.88
CA VAL A 33 2.32 20.36 6.59
C VAL A 33 3.14 19.10 6.34
N GLN A 34 2.50 18.01 5.90
CA GLN A 34 3.18 16.79 5.46
C GLN A 34 3.52 16.82 3.95
N GLY A 35 3.32 17.96 3.28
CA GLY A 35 3.70 18.17 1.88
C GLY A 35 2.66 17.72 0.87
N PHE A 36 1.38 17.62 1.25
CA PHE A 36 0.29 17.28 0.32
C PHE A 36 -0.39 18.52 -0.31
N GLY A 37 0.24 19.70 -0.21
CA GLY A 37 -0.19 20.94 -0.86
C GLY A 37 -1.38 21.65 -0.19
N PHE A 38 -2.35 20.89 0.32
CA PHE A 38 -3.51 21.41 1.06
C PHE A 38 -4.07 20.33 2.01
N ASP A 39 -4.87 20.78 2.97
CA ASP A 39 -5.59 19.87 3.87
C ASP A 39 -6.85 19.34 3.20
N LYS A 40 -7.10 18.04 3.34
CA LYS A 40 -8.41 17.44 3.04
C LYS A 40 -8.71 16.30 4.00
N PRO A 41 -9.97 16.13 4.44
CA PRO A 41 -10.34 14.98 5.24
C PRO A 41 -10.26 13.69 4.41
N ALA A 42 -10.23 12.55 5.10
CA ALA A 42 -10.39 11.24 4.49
C ALA A 42 -11.72 11.17 3.70
N HIS A 43 -11.77 10.29 2.71
CA HIS A 43 -12.95 10.03 1.87
C HIS A 43 -13.45 11.25 1.09
N THR A 44 -12.57 12.23 0.86
CA THR A 44 -12.83 13.41 0.03
C THR A 44 -11.91 13.39 -1.18
N PRO A 45 -12.45 13.44 -2.42
CA PRO A 45 -11.62 13.43 -3.62
C PRO A 45 -10.66 14.62 -3.69
N CYS A 46 -9.41 14.34 -4.05
CA CYS A 46 -8.45 15.38 -4.42
C CYS A 46 -9.03 16.22 -5.59
N PRO A 47 -9.03 17.56 -5.55
CA PRO A 47 -9.47 18.41 -6.65
C PRO A 47 -8.66 18.26 -7.94
N HIS A 48 -7.49 17.59 -7.88
CA HIS A 48 -6.70 17.25 -9.06
C HIS A 48 -6.96 15.84 -9.60
N LEU A 49 -7.90 15.09 -9.00
CA LEU A 49 -8.30 13.78 -9.49
C LEU A 49 -9.29 13.95 -10.64
N CYS A 50 -8.91 13.50 -11.83
CA CYS A 50 -9.70 13.60 -13.05
C CYS A 50 -10.80 12.51 -13.11
N ASP A 51 -11.68 12.63 -14.11
CA ASP A 51 -12.76 11.66 -14.33
C ASP A 51 -12.25 10.27 -14.68
N ASP A 52 -11.07 10.18 -15.31
CA ASP A 52 -10.36 8.92 -15.59
C ASP A 52 -9.53 8.38 -14.40
N PHE A 53 -9.72 8.95 -13.21
CA PHE A 53 -9.02 8.62 -11.97
C PHE A 53 -7.51 8.92 -11.95
N ARG A 54 -7.00 9.64 -12.96
CA ARG A 54 -5.60 10.07 -12.98
C ARG A 54 -5.44 11.44 -12.33
N CYS A 55 -4.24 11.71 -11.83
CA CYS A 55 -3.91 13.04 -11.31
C CYS A 55 -3.60 13.99 -12.48
N GLY A 56 -4.40 15.05 -12.63
CA GLY A 56 -4.26 16.05 -13.71
C GLY A 56 -3.02 16.95 -13.59
N ILE A 57 -2.24 16.83 -12.51
CA ILE A 57 -1.01 17.60 -12.29
C ILE A 57 0.19 16.69 -11.94
N HIS A 58 0.11 15.39 -12.24
CA HIS A 58 1.11 14.42 -11.77
C HIS A 58 2.55 14.79 -12.14
N ASP A 59 2.74 15.27 -13.37
CA ASP A 59 4.00 15.73 -13.94
C ASP A 59 4.52 17.05 -13.32
N LYS A 60 3.69 17.73 -12.51
CA LYS A 60 3.95 19.04 -11.92
C LYS A 60 3.84 19.03 -10.39
N LEU A 61 3.74 17.86 -9.76
CA LEU A 61 3.51 17.75 -8.30
C LEU A 61 4.57 18.50 -7.50
N VAL A 62 5.86 18.35 -7.85
CA VAL A 62 6.96 19.05 -7.18
C VAL A 62 6.80 20.57 -7.28
N ASP A 63 6.67 21.07 -8.50
CA ASP A 63 6.55 22.51 -8.78
C ASP A 63 5.30 23.14 -8.16
N ARG A 64 4.25 22.34 -7.96
CA ARG A 64 2.98 22.78 -7.35
C ARG A 64 2.89 22.56 -5.84
N GLY A 65 3.97 22.11 -5.19
CA GLY A 65 4.01 21.98 -3.73
C GLY A 65 3.39 20.69 -3.18
N PHE A 66 3.47 19.58 -3.92
CA PHE A 66 2.98 18.26 -3.52
C PHE A 66 4.10 17.21 -3.34
N PRO A 67 5.23 17.51 -2.64
CA PRO A 67 6.30 16.52 -2.45
C PRO A 67 5.83 15.26 -1.70
N GLY A 68 4.82 15.37 -0.84
CA GLY A 68 4.17 14.24 -0.16
C GLY A 68 3.53 13.27 -1.16
N CYS A 69 2.83 13.78 -2.18
CA CYS A 69 2.28 12.94 -3.25
C CYS A 69 3.35 12.24 -4.09
N VAL A 70 4.54 12.83 -4.22
CA VAL A 70 5.64 12.25 -5.01
C VAL A 70 6.27 11.05 -4.30
N VAL A 71 6.44 11.14 -2.98
CA VAL A 71 7.07 10.06 -2.18
C VAL A 71 6.07 9.03 -1.66
N PHE A 72 4.78 9.36 -1.69
CA PHE A 72 3.73 8.43 -1.30
C PHE A 72 3.66 7.26 -2.29
N ASP A 73 3.73 6.04 -1.76
CA ASP A 73 3.46 4.82 -2.50
C ASP A 73 2.41 4.01 -1.73
N CYS A 74 1.38 3.51 -2.44
CA CYS A 74 0.40 2.58 -1.88
C CYS A 74 0.82 1.11 -1.98
N HIS A 75 2.02 0.87 -2.51
CA HIS A 75 2.65 -0.44 -2.67
C HIS A 75 1.76 -1.44 -3.43
N GLY A 76 0.97 -0.95 -4.37
CA GLY A 76 0.12 -1.80 -5.19
C GLY A 76 -1.31 -2.01 -4.68
N ALA A 77 -1.64 -1.50 -3.49
CA ALA A 77 -2.92 -1.78 -2.84
C ALA A 77 -4.11 -1.23 -3.64
N GLY A 78 -3.97 -0.02 -4.19
CA GLY A 78 -5.02 0.63 -4.96
C GLY A 78 -5.44 -0.17 -6.19
N GLN A 79 -4.48 -0.60 -7.03
CA GLN A 79 -4.84 -1.39 -8.20
C GLN A 79 -5.37 -2.77 -7.84
N ARG A 80 -4.94 -3.37 -6.72
CA ARG A 80 -5.47 -4.67 -6.31
C ARG A 80 -6.96 -4.57 -5.95
N VAL A 81 -7.34 -3.53 -5.19
CA VAL A 81 -8.75 -3.29 -4.87
C VAL A 81 -9.56 -3.07 -6.15
N SER A 82 -9.12 -2.16 -7.02
CA SER A 82 -9.86 -1.83 -8.25
C SER A 82 -9.97 -3.00 -9.22
N GLN A 83 -8.89 -3.77 -9.44
CA GLN A 83 -8.86 -4.79 -10.49
C GLN A 83 -9.34 -6.17 -10.02
N GLN A 84 -9.13 -6.52 -8.74
CA GLN A 84 -9.40 -7.88 -8.26
C GLN A 84 -10.62 -7.98 -7.36
N LEU A 85 -10.87 -6.98 -6.52
CA LEU A 85 -12.01 -7.00 -5.60
C LEU A 85 -13.27 -6.35 -6.19
N PHE A 86 -13.09 -5.33 -7.04
CA PHE A 86 -14.19 -4.56 -7.65
C PHE A 86 -14.04 -4.41 -9.17
N PRO A 87 -13.86 -5.52 -9.92
CA PRO A 87 -13.66 -5.43 -11.36
C PRO A 87 -14.84 -4.73 -12.05
N GLY A 88 -14.53 -3.68 -12.81
CA GLY A 88 -15.52 -2.90 -13.56
C GLY A 88 -16.43 -1.98 -12.73
N GLN A 89 -16.13 -1.81 -11.43
CA GLN A 89 -16.84 -0.89 -10.54
C GLN A 89 -15.89 0.20 -10.02
N ASP A 90 -16.44 1.36 -9.69
CA ASP A 90 -15.71 2.42 -9.03
C ASP A 90 -16.52 3.12 -7.93
N TRP A 91 -15.83 3.91 -7.12
CA TRP A 91 -16.43 4.52 -5.93
C TRP A 91 -17.44 5.63 -6.27
N ARG A 92 -17.55 6.06 -7.54
CA ARG A 92 -18.57 7.02 -7.98
C ARG A 92 -19.89 6.34 -8.34
N ASP A 93 -19.92 5.01 -8.52
CA ASP A 93 -21.13 4.26 -8.90
C ASP A 93 -22.26 4.42 -7.87
N SER A 94 -21.92 4.30 -6.58
CA SER A 94 -22.87 4.46 -5.47
C SER A 94 -22.14 4.72 -4.15
N ALA A 95 -22.83 5.31 -3.18
CA ALA A 95 -22.30 5.50 -1.83
C ALA A 95 -21.95 4.17 -1.12
N GLU A 96 -22.73 3.11 -1.39
CA GLU A 96 -22.46 1.78 -0.86
C GLU A 96 -21.17 1.19 -1.45
N THR A 97 -21.00 1.28 -2.77
CA THR A 97 -19.75 0.87 -3.45
C THR A 97 -18.56 1.65 -2.93
N ALA A 98 -18.69 2.98 -2.78
CA ALA A 98 -17.65 3.84 -2.23
C ALA A 98 -17.17 3.36 -0.86
N GLN A 99 -18.11 3.13 0.07
CA GLN A 99 -17.79 2.68 1.42
C GLN A 99 -17.03 1.34 1.40
N ARG A 100 -17.55 0.36 0.65
CA ARG A 100 -16.91 -0.95 0.52
C ARG A 100 -15.50 -0.88 -0.08
N MET A 101 -15.28 -0.03 -1.10
CA MET A 101 -13.97 0.16 -1.70
C MET A 101 -12.99 0.89 -0.78
N PHE A 102 -13.46 1.86 0.01
CA PHE A 102 -12.61 2.62 0.94
C PHE A 102 -12.16 1.75 2.12
N ASP A 103 -13.05 0.93 2.65
CA ASP A 103 -12.72 -0.07 3.69
C ASP A 103 -11.75 -1.12 3.12
N ALA A 104 -11.99 -1.58 1.89
CA ALA A 104 -11.08 -2.48 1.19
C ALA A 104 -9.68 -1.89 1.04
N TYR A 105 -9.59 -0.63 0.60
CA TYR A 105 -8.31 0.05 0.41
C TYR A 105 -7.53 0.19 1.71
N THR A 106 -8.18 0.57 2.81
CA THR A 106 -7.51 0.74 4.11
C THR A 106 -6.90 -0.57 4.61
N THR A 107 -7.67 -1.66 4.50
CA THR A 107 -7.21 -3.01 4.83
C THR A 107 -6.10 -3.48 3.89
N MET A 108 -6.31 -3.35 2.58
CA MET A 108 -5.35 -3.80 1.57
C MET A 108 -4.03 -3.05 1.67
N ARG A 109 -4.06 -1.73 1.94
CA ARG A 109 -2.86 -0.93 2.16
C ARG A 109 -2.03 -1.47 3.30
N SER A 110 -2.67 -1.80 4.43
CA SER A 110 -1.98 -2.39 5.58
C SER A 110 -1.33 -3.73 5.22
N LEU A 111 -2.01 -4.60 4.49
CA LEU A 111 -1.46 -5.89 4.06
C LEU A 111 -0.28 -5.73 3.08
N HIS A 112 -0.39 -4.81 2.11
CA HIS A 112 0.68 -4.52 1.18
C HIS A 112 1.93 -3.95 1.86
N ASP A 113 1.78 -3.09 2.87
CA ASP A 113 2.90 -2.62 3.68
C ASP A 113 3.60 -3.79 4.41
N LEU A 114 2.84 -4.77 4.94
CA LEU A 114 3.41 -5.98 5.53
C LEU A 114 4.15 -6.84 4.50
N MET A 115 3.60 -7.01 3.29
CA MET A 115 4.28 -7.74 2.21
C MET A 115 5.60 -7.08 1.83
N VAL A 116 5.64 -5.74 1.75
CA VAL A 116 6.89 -4.99 1.49
C VAL A 116 7.93 -5.24 2.58
N LEU A 117 7.54 -5.20 3.86
CA LEU A 117 8.44 -5.47 4.97
C LEU A 117 8.99 -6.91 4.92
N LEU A 118 8.13 -7.90 4.72
CA LEU A 118 8.50 -9.31 4.64
C LEU A 118 9.40 -9.57 3.43
N TYR A 119 9.03 -9.07 2.24
CA TYR A 119 9.84 -9.22 1.03
C TYR A 119 11.22 -8.60 1.20
N THR A 120 11.28 -7.39 1.78
CA THR A 120 12.55 -6.72 2.07
C THR A 120 13.39 -7.53 3.05
N ALA A 121 12.80 -8.10 4.10
CA ALA A 121 13.52 -8.94 5.04
C ALA A 121 14.05 -10.23 4.37
N SER A 122 13.22 -10.91 3.57
CA SER A 122 13.57 -12.16 2.86
C SER A 122 14.69 -12.00 1.83
N VAL A 123 14.93 -10.78 1.32
CA VAL A 123 16.07 -10.52 0.42
C VAL A 123 17.41 -10.66 1.14
N HIS A 124 17.42 -10.46 2.46
CA HIS A 124 18.62 -10.40 3.27
C HIS A 124 18.75 -11.52 4.30
N VAL A 125 17.63 -12.10 4.74
CA VAL A 125 17.58 -13.16 5.74
C VAL A 125 16.89 -14.36 5.13
N ASP A 126 17.64 -15.46 5.03
CA ASP A 126 17.11 -16.75 4.59
C ASP A 126 16.49 -17.46 5.79
N ASP A 127 15.17 -17.26 5.99
CA ASP A 127 14.38 -17.88 7.06
C ASP A 127 13.01 -18.30 6.49
N GLU A 128 12.72 -19.60 6.55
CA GLU A 128 11.47 -20.17 6.01
C GLU A 128 10.21 -19.56 6.64
N ARG A 129 10.31 -19.05 7.88
CA ARG A 129 9.18 -18.38 8.56
C ARG A 129 8.81 -17.08 7.86
N LEU A 130 9.78 -16.33 7.30
CA LEU A 130 9.50 -15.11 6.54
C LEU A 130 8.73 -15.43 5.26
N ALA A 131 9.16 -16.47 4.53
CA ALA A 131 8.47 -16.93 3.32
C ALA A 131 7.05 -17.45 3.63
N ALA A 132 6.90 -18.23 4.70
CA ALA A 132 5.60 -18.73 5.14
C ALA A 132 4.65 -17.60 5.57
N GLN A 133 5.16 -16.58 6.25
CA GLN A 133 4.38 -15.40 6.64
C GLN A 133 3.98 -14.56 5.43
N LEU A 134 4.89 -14.33 4.48
CA LEU A 134 4.58 -13.62 3.23
C LEU A 134 3.45 -14.31 2.46
N ALA A 135 3.56 -15.63 2.25
CA ALA A 135 2.52 -16.41 1.59
C ALA A 135 1.17 -16.34 2.34
N SER A 136 1.20 -16.20 3.67
CA SER A 136 -0.01 -16.04 4.49
C SER A 136 -0.67 -14.67 4.30
N VAL A 137 0.12 -13.60 4.19
CA VAL A 137 -0.38 -12.26 3.86
C VAL A 137 -0.94 -12.23 2.44
N GLU A 138 -0.27 -12.84 1.47
CA GLU A 138 -0.73 -12.92 0.07
C GLU A 138 -2.10 -13.59 -0.04
N ARG A 139 -2.30 -14.75 0.60
CA ARG A 139 -3.61 -15.43 0.64
C ARG A 139 -4.70 -14.58 1.29
N LEU A 140 -4.35 -13.76 2.27
CA LEU A 140 -5.30 -12.87 2.93
C LEU A 140 -5.77 -11.75 1.98
N CYS A 141 -4.90 -11.30 1.06
CA CYS A 141 -5.23 -10.30 0.04
C CYS A 141 -6.20 -10.80 -1.04
N GLU A 142 -6.54 -12.08 -1.06
CA GLU A 142 -7.54 -12.67 -1.96
C GLU A 142 -8.96 -12.71 -1.34
N ARG A 143 -9.07 -12.35 -0.07
CA ARG A 143 -10.33 -12.38 0.69
C ARG A 143 -11.02 -11.02 0.69
N THR A 144 -12.32 -11.03 1.00
CA THR A 144 -13.08 -9.78 1.19
C THR A 144 -12.61 -9.06 2.46
N PRO A 145 -12.61 -7.71 2.48
CA PRO A 145 -12.11 -6.92 3.61
C PRO A 145 -12.75 -7.27 4.96
N ASP A 146 -14.06 -7.51 4.98
CA ASP A 146 -14.80 -7.85 6.21
C ASP A 146 -14.35 -9.18 6.85
N ALA A 147 -13.68 -10.04 6.07
CA ALA A 147 -13.20 -11.34 6.52
C ALA A 147 -11.72 -11.31 6.94
N ILE A 148 -11.07 -10.14 6.89
CA ILE A 148 -9.64 -9.94 7.11
C ILE A 148 -9.40 -9.35 8.51
N ASP A 149 -8.70 -10.09 9.37
CA ASP A 149 -8.12 -9.52 10.59
C ASP A 149 -6.71 -8.97 10.30
N ALA A 150 -6.66 -7.77 9.71
CA ALA A 150 -5.39 -7.12 9.38
C ALA A 150 -4.59 -6.74 10.63
N ALA A 151 -5.25 -6.54 11.78
CA ALA A 151 -4.61 -6.21 13.03
C ALA A 151 -3.83 -7.40 13.59
N GLU A 152 -4.43 -8.60 13.59
CA GLU A 152 -3.71 -9.83 13.96
C GLU A 152 -2.60 -10.16 12.95
N MET A 153 -2.86 -10.01 11.65
CA MET A 153 -1.82 -10.22 10.65
C MET A 153 -0.63 -9.28 10.84
N LYS A 154 -0.88 -8.02 11.21
CA LYS A 154 0.17 -7.07 11.56
C LYS A 154 0.91 -7.48 12.84
N ARG A 155 0.19 -7.87 13.90
CA ARG A 155 0.82 -8.30 15.17
C ARG A 155 1.75 -9.50 14.96
N THR A 156 1.28 -10.54 14.28
CA THR A 156 2.07 -11.74 13.98
C THR A 156 3.29 -11.44 13.11
N THR A 157 3.12 -10.64 12.05
CA THR A 157 4.22 -10.22 11.18
C THR A 157 5.28 -9.41 11.93
N MET A 158 4.87 -8.43 12.74
CA MET A 158 5.80 -7.61 13.50
C MET A 158 6.52 -8.40 14.60
N ALA A 159 5.84 -9.36 15.24
CA ALA A 159 6.46 -10.27 16.20
C ALA A 159 7.56 -11.12 15.54
N LEU A 160 7.30 -11.63 14.33
CA LEU A 160 8.30 -12.37 13.56
C LEU A 160 9.50 -11.49 13.19
N LEU A 161 9.27 -10.27 12.68
CA LEU A 161 10.36 -9.35 12.33
C LEU A 161 11.18 -8.89 13.56
N ALA A 162 10.59 -8.95 14.76
CA ALA A 162 11.25 -8.65 16.02
C ALA A 162 11.99 -9.86 16.63
N ASP A 163 11.81 -11.08 16.11
CA ASP A 163 12.50 -12.29 16.54
C ASP A 163 14.03 -12.04 16.56
N PRO A 164 14.74 -12.36 17.66
CA PRO A 164 16.16 -12.04 17.78
C PRO A 164 17.03 -12.60 16.65
N ALA A 165 16.70 -13.77 16.09
CA ALA A 165 17.47 -14.38 15.01
C ALA A 165 17.32 -13.57 13.71
N ILE A 166 16.09 -13.15 13.39
CA ILE A 166 15.79 -12.34 12.20
C ILE A 166 16.30 -10.91 12.39
N ARG A 167 15.99 -10.29 13.52
CA ARG A 167 16.35 -8.89 13.80
C ARG A 167 17.86 -8.68 13.82
N SER A 168 18.62 -9.59 14.41
CA SER A 168 20.08 -9.48 14.44
C SER A 168 20.67 -9.59 13.03
N ALA A 169 20.14 -10.50 12.21
CA ALA A 169 20.56 -10.63 10.82
C ALA A 169 20.24 -9.35 10.01
N LEU A 170 19.07 -8.74 10.22
CA LEU A 170 18.72 -7.47 9.55
C LEU A 170 19.60 -6.28 10.01
N LEU A 171 19.94 -6.20 11.29
CA LEU A 171 20.79 -5.13 11.82
C LEU A 171 22.25 -5.26 11.34
N ALA A 172 22.73 -6.48 11.10
CA ALA A 172 24.06 -6.74 10.59
C ALA A 172 24.29 -6.29 9.12
N LEU A 173 23.22 -5.85 8.43
CA LEU A 173 23.28 -5.32 7.07
C LEU A 173 23.62 -3.83 6.99
N ARG A 174 23.58 -3.12 8.12
CA ARG A 174 23.88 -1.69 8.23
C ARG A 174 25.37 -1.39 8.07
#